data_AF-A0A960SXY0-F1
#
_entry.id   AF-A0A960SXY0-F1
#
_cell.length_a   1.000
_cell.length_b   1.000
_cell.length_c   1.000
_cell.angle_alpha   90.00
_cell.angle_beta   90.00
_cell.angle_gamma   90.00
#
_symmetry.space_group_name_H-M   'P 1'
#
loop_
_entity.id
_entity.type
_entity.pdbx_description
1 polymer ?
#
loop_
_entity_poly.entity_id
_entity_poly.type
_entity_poly.pdbx_seq_one_letter_code
_entity_poly.pdbx_strand_id
1 'polypeptide(L)'
;MVVITSSAALARDLPPLPTGAKLVLEEDWSEGRIDPARWYLPRKKWGQGNHGVSPENVRIEREMIAGKERHILVCQANGDLYDGPVIGYEGRRTRVGGIVVTRGFFASGRYEVVMKIGGVEPRDGGPADPMRPKGAVPAVWTYGYRYVTVTKEGMDSFHAGEPLYNPHLKAYGVGANEYWSELDFPEFGKGGDFDKALYNTFLQNKHQPRTFEVKPMIDGRYHTLTTEWRTKLVPIEGVSDSQVVEKDGYHWVHDRAVPFDQYLGNPLKRLGKDRYAVHAGDRAVHYLDGVKVAENPTFVPSMAAQLNLGVWLPGWGGPAPWKQSTVSFGPVRIWQYFDPGDVRGILIHDIDDTFEADGAPLKK
;
A
#
# COMPACT_ATOMS: atom_id res chain seq x y z
N MET A 1 -35.11 21.09 -20.92
CA MET A 1 -34.12 20.25 -21.63
C MET A 1 -32.75 20.78 -21.27
N VAL A 2 -32.15 20.24 -20.20
CA VAL A 2 -30.83 20.69 -19.72
C VAL A 2 -29.80 19.88 -20.48
N VAL A 3 -29.08 20.56 -21.37
CA VAL A 3 -27.90 20.00 -22.04
C VAL A 3 -26.81 19.88 -20.98
N ILE A 4 -26.55 18.66 -20.54
CA ILE A 4 -25.37 18.36 -19.73
C ILE A 4 -24.20 18.41 -20.70
N THR A 5 -23.43 19.48 -20.61
CA THR A 5 -22.16 19.63 -21.31
C THR A 5 -21.23 18.49 -20.94
N SER A 6 -20.60 17.92 -21.97
CA SER A 6 -19.54 16.93 -21.85
C SER A 6 -18.54 17.36 -20.79
N SER A 7 -18.12 16.42 -19.94
CA SER A 7 -16.98 16.56 -19.06
C SER A 7 -15.78 17.02 -19.90
N ALA A 8 -15.51 18.33 -19.86
CA ALA A 8 -14.31 18.91 -20.39
C ALA A 8 -13.14 18.14 -19.79
N ALA A 9 -12.22 17.71 -20.65
CA ALA A 9 -10.95 17.17 -20.24
C ALA A 9 -10.29 18.19 -19.30
N LEU A 10 -10.35 17.95 -17.99
CA LEU A 10 -9.46 18.61 -17.05
C LEU A 10 -8.05 18.32 -17.56
N ALA A 11 -7.29 19.39 -17.79
CA ALA A 11 -5.93 19.30 -18.27
C ALA A 11 -5.16 18.31 -17.39
N ARG A 12 -4.53 17.32 -18.03
CA ARG A 12 -3.68 16.33 -17.37
C ARG A 12 -2.39 17.03 -16.97
N ASP A 13 -2.40 17.79 -15.88
CA ASP A 13 -1.20 18.45 -15.31
C ASP A 13 -0.30 17.45 -14.56
N LEU A 14 -0.30 16.19 -15.00
CA LEU A 14 0.69 15.23 -14.57
C LEU A 14 2.04 15.60 -15.20
N PRO A 15 3.15 15.50 -14.47
CA PRO A 15 4.47 15.65 -15.06
C PRO A 15 4.64 14.64 -16.22
N PRO A 16 5.50 14.88 -17.21
CA PRO A 16 5.84 13.85 -18.18
C PRO A 16 6.52 12.68 -17.46
N LEU A 17 6.35 11.46 -18.01
CA LEU A 17 7.12 10.31 -17.53
C LEU A 17 8.62 10.57 -17.78
N PRO A 18 9.50 10.20 -16.84
CA PRO A 18 10.94 10.33 -17.03
C PRO A 18 11.44 9.41 -18.15
N THR A 19 12.56 9.78 -18.77
CA THR A 19 13.24 8.96 -19.77
C THR A 19 13.54 7.58 -19.22
N GLY A 20 13.19 6.54 -19.98
CA GLY A 20 13.42 5.15 -19.59
C GLY A 20 12.33 4.53 -18.72
N ALA A 21 11.28 5.27 -18.36
CA ALA A 21 10.11 4.72 -17.70
C ALA A 21 9.48 3.59 -18.54
N LYS A 22 9.10 2.48 -17.91
CA LYS A 22 8.45 1.34 -18.57
C LYS A 22 7.11 1.02 -17.92
N LEU A 23 6.07 0.84 -18.74
CA LEU A 23 4.82 0.26 -18.29
C LEU A 23 5.08 -1.21 -17.92
N VAL A 24 4.86 -1.57 -16.66
CA VAL A 24 5.13 -2.92 -16.14
C VAL A 24 3.88 -3.64 -15.63
N LEU A 25 2.79 -2.89 -15.42
CA LEU A 25 1.48 -3.43 -15.09
C LEU A 25 0.43 -2.59 -15.81
N GLU A 26 -0.45 -3.24 -16.55
CA GLU A 26 -1.71 -2.67 -17.04
C GLU A 26 -2.82 -3.67 -16.80
N GLU A 27 -3.77 -3.30 -15.95
CA GLU A 27 -4.94 -4.11 -15.61
C GLU A 27 -6.19 -3.30 -15.93
N ASP A 28 -7.12 -3.89 -16.67
CA ASP A 28 -8.42 -3.28 -16.99
C ASP A 28 -9.60 -4.21 -16.69
N TRP A 29 -9.32 -5.36 -16.07
CA TRP A 29 -10.25 -6.41 -15.67
C TRP A 29 -11.05 -7.01 -16.82
N SER A 30 -10.66 -6.75 -18.09
CA SER A 30 -11.45 -7.09 -19.28
C SER A 30 -11.71 -8.60 -19.43
N GLU A 31 -10.89 -9.46 -18.84
CA GLU A 31 -11.11 -10.91 -18.81
C GLU A 31 -12.29 -11.34 -17.93
N GLY A 32 -12.88 -10.44 -17.14
CA GLY A 32 -14.01 -10.76 -16.27
C GLY A 32 -13.62 -11.63 -15.05
N ARG A 33 -12.32 -11.83 -14.81
CA ARG A 33 -11.76 -12.65 -13.72
C ARG A 33 -10.48 -12.01 -13.19
N ILE A 34 -10.10 -12.38 -11.97
CA ILE A 34 -8.83 -11.98 -11.36
C ILE A 34 -7.76 -12.99 -11.80
N ASP A 35 -6.71 -12.53 -12.47
CA ASP A 35 -5.60 -13.40 -12.90
C ASP A 35 -4.69 -13.77 -11.71
N PRO A 36 -4.65 -15.04 -11.26
CA PRO A 36 -3.87 -15.45 -10.10
C PRO A 36 -2.34 -15.36 -10.32
N ALA A 37 -1.88 -15.26 -11.57
CA ALA A 37 -0.47 -15.03 -11.88
C ALA A 37 -0.04 -13.58 -11.62
N ARG A 38 -1.00 -12.65 -11.59
CA ARG A 38 -0.76 -11.21 -11.42
C ARG A 38 -1.24 -10.70 -10.07
N TRP A 39 -2.25 -11.33 -9.50
CA TRP A 39 -2.95 -10.88 -8.31
C TRP A 39 -3.24 -12.05 -7.36
N TYR A 40 -3.38 -11.74 -6.07
CA TYR A 40 -3.85 -12.69 -5.07
C TYR A 40 -4.74 -12.00 -4.03
N LEU A 41 -5.48 -12.81 -3.28
CA LEU A 41 -6.48 -12.37 -2.32
C LEU A 41 -6.10 -12.95 -0.94
N PRO A 42 -5.57 -12.14 -0.02
CA PRO A 42 -5.14 -12.64 1.28
C PRO A 42 -6.29 -12.76 2.28
N ARG A 43 -6.14 -13.66 3.25
CA ARG A 43 -6.90 -13.74 4.51
C ARG A 43 -6.09 -13.12 5.63
N LYS A 44 -6.15 -11.80 5.70
CA LYS A 44 -5.23 -11.03 6.54
C LYS A 44 -5.95 -10.10 7.51
N LYS A 45 -5.54 -10.16 8.78
CA LYS A 45 -5.94 -9.21 9.81
C LYS A 45 -4.74 -8.37 10.21
N TRP A 46 -4.92 -7.05 10.10
CA TRP A 46 -4.01 -6.06 10.65
C TRP A 46 -4.72 -5.23 11.71
N GLY A 47 -3.96 -4.70 12.67
CA GLY A 47 -4.48 -3.78 13.67
C GLY A 47 -5.62 -4.36 14.52
N GLN A 48 -6.37 -3.45 15.13
CA GLN A 48 -7.43 -3.75 16.08
C GLN A 48 -8.81 -3.28 15.60
N GLY A 49 -9.87 -3.75 16.25
CA GLY A 49 -11.25 -3.31 15.99
C GLY A 49 -11.88 -3.81 14.69
N ASN A 50 -11.27 -4.82 14.05
CA ASN A 50 -11.73 -5.42 12.80
C ASN A 50 -11.49 -6.93 12.81
N HIS A 51 -12.01 -7.63 11.80
CA HIS A 51 -11.84 -9.09 11.66
C HIS A 51 -11.17 -9.47 10.34
N GLY A 52 -10.32 -8.58 9.82
CA GLY A 52 -9.48 -8.79 8.66
C GLY A 52 -10.17 -8.57 7.32
N VAL A 53 -9.54 -9.09 6.27
CA VAL A 53 -10.05 -9.09 4.90
C VAL A 53 -10.15 -10.51 4.38
N SER A 54 -11.11 -10.73 3.48
CA SER A 54 -11.44 -12.07 2.98
C SER A 54 -11.59 -12.06 1.46
N PRO A 55 -11.06 -13.08 0.75
CA PRO A 55 -11.29 -13.29 -0.68
C PRO A 55 -12.76 -13.26 -1.11
N GLU A 56 -13.68 -13.75 -0.26
CA GLU A 56 -15.13 -13.80 -0.54
C GLU A 56 -15.76 -12.41 -0.69
N ASN A 57 -15.08 -11.36 -0.21
CA ASN A 57 -15.51 -9.97 -0.38
C ASN A 57 -14.96 -9.35 -1.67
N VAL A 58 -14.28 -10.11 -2.54
CA VAL A 58 -13.66 -9.60 -3.76
C VAL A 58 -14.20 -10.32 -4.98
N ARG A 59 -14.60 -9.57 -6.01
CA ARG A 59 -15.17 -10.13 -7.25
C ARG A 59 -15.02 -9.16 -8.41
N ILE A 60 -15.21 -9.67 -9.63
CA ILE A 60 -15.36 -8.83 -10.82
C ILE A 60 -16.85 -8.65 -11.10
N GLU A 61 -17.27 -7.41 -11.33
CA GLU A 61 -18.62 -7.06 -11.80
C GLU A 61 -18.54 -6.29 -13.12
N ARG A 62 -19.70 -5.94 -13.69
CA ARG A 62 -19.81 -5.02 -14.81
C ARG A 62 -20.45 -3.72 -14.35
N GLU A 63 -19.85 -2.59 -14.76
CA GLU A 63 -20.38 -1.27 -14.45
C GLU A 63 -20.07 -0.26 -15.56
N MET A 64 -20.86 0.81 -15.63
CA MET A 64 -20.61 1.94 -16.52
C MET A 64 -19.49 2.85 -15.98
N ILE A 65 -18.38 2.95 -16.71
CA ILE A 65 -17.35 3.97 -16.50
C ILE A 65 -17.31 4.89 -17.73
N ALA A 66 -17.54 6.19 -17.51
CA ALA A 66 -17.50 7.21 -18.57
C ALA A 66 -18.34 6.82 -19.81
N GLY A 67 -19.55 6.30 -19.59
CA GLY A 67 -20.48 5.92 -20.66
C GLY A 67 -20.17 4.60 -21.37
N LYS A 68 -19.25 3.78 -20.85
CA LYS A 68 -18.96 2.43 -21.38
C LYS A 68 -19.09 1.37 -20.30
N GLU A 69 -19.80 0.29 -20.59
CA GLU A 69 -19.82 -0.89 -19.72
C GLU A 69 -18.42 -1.52 -19.72
N ARG A 70 -17.89 -1.77 -18.53
CA ARG A 70 -16.58 -2.38 -18.32
C ARG A 70 -16.64 -3.37 -17.18
N HIS A 71 -15.76 -4.35 -17.23
CA HIS A 71 -15.45 -5.13 -16.05
C HIS A 71 -14.68 -4.28 -15.03
N ILE A 72 -15.01 -4.45 -13.76
CA ILE A 72 -14.44 -3.72 -12.64
C ILE A 72 -14.24 -4.67 -11.47
N LEU A 73 -13.20 -4.42 -10.68
CA LEU A 73 -12.98 -5.08 -9.42
C LEU A 73 -13.87 -4.44 -8.35
N VAL A 74 -14.65 -5.24 -7.63
CA VAL A 74 -15.41 -4.82 -6.44
C VAL A 74 -14.79 -5.43 -5.20
N CYS A 75 -14.48 -4.58 -4.24
CA CYS A 75 -14.13 -4.99 -2.88
C CYS A 75 -15.25 -4.56 -1.93
N GLN A 76 -15.83 -5.52 -1.23
CA GLN A 76 -16.92 -5.33 -0.30
C GLN A 76 -16.41 -5.11 1.13
N ALA A 77 -17.08 -4.20 1.84
CA ALA A 77 -16.94 -4.01 3.27
C ALA A 77 -18.19 -4.53 3.98
N ASN A 78 -18.01 -5.32 5.03
CA ASN A 78 -19.08 -5.81 5.89
C ASN A 78 -19.08 -5.01 7.20
N GLY A 79 -20.14 -4.24 7.45
CA GLY A 79 -20.25 -3.34 8.59
C GLY A 79 -20.67 -4.02 9.89
N ASP A 80 -21.10 -3.23 10.87
CA ASP A 80 -21.54 -3.69 12.20
C ASP A 80 -22.85 -4.48 12.16
N LEU A 81 -23.68 -4.25 11.15
CA LEU A 81 -24.99 -4.87 11.01
C LEU A 81 -24.99 -6.06 10.03
N TYR A 82 -23.80 -6.44 9.55
CA TYR A 82 -23.68 -7.54 8.58
C TYR A 82 -24.14 -8.87 9.17
N ASP A 83 -25.06 -9.53 8.48
CA ASP A 83 -25.70 -10.80 8.86
C ASP A 83 -25.48 -11.92 7.83
N GLY A 84 -24.69 -11.65 6.78
CA GLY A 84 -24.39 -12.61 5.72
C GLY A 84 -23.36 -13.69 6.10
N PRO A 85 -22.94 -14.52 5.13
CA PRO A 85 -22.14 -15.71 5.41
C PRO A 85 -20.63 -15.48 5.49
N VAL A 86 -20.09 -14.35 5.02
CA VAL A 86 -18.64 -14.14 4.96
C VAL A 86 -18.01 -14.17 6.36
N ILE A 87 -16.93 -14.93 6.50
CA ILE A 87 -16.22 -15.17 7.75
C ILE A 87 -14.84 -14.51 7.68
N GLY A 88 -14.48 -13.77 8.73
CA GLY A 88 -13.16 -13.24 8.98
C GLY A 88 -12.51 -13.91 10.19
N TYR A 89 -11.48 -13.26 10.70
CA TYR A 89 -10.68 -13.72 11.84
C TYR A 89 -11.54 -14.09 13.06
N GLU A 90 -11.22 -15.23 13.68
CA GLU A 90 -11.94 -15.81 14.82
C GLU A 90 -13.43 -16.12 14.55
N GLY A 91 -13.77 -16.46 13.30
CA GLY A 91 -15.13 -16.82 12.92
C GLY A 91 -16.11 -15.64 12.88
N ARG A 92 -15.60 -14.40 12.97
CA ARG A 92 -16.42 -13.18 13.04
C ARG A 92 -16.84 -12.72 11.65
N ARG A 93 -18.07 -12.22 11.51
CA ARG A 93 -18.66 -11.87 10.20
C ARG A 93 -18.70 -10.36 9.90
N THR A 94 -18.81 -9.55 10.95
CA THR A 94 -18.82 -8.09 10.88
C THR A 94 -17.40 -7.55 10.72
N ARG A 95 -17.21 -6.33 10.23
CA ARG A 95 -15.89 -5.69 10.08
C ARG A 95 -14.89 -6.51 9.29
N VAL A 96 -15.37 -7.17 8.24
CA VAL A 96 -14.56 -7.93 7.29
C VAL A 96 -14.53 -7.18 5.97
N GLY A 97 -13.33 -6.86 5.49
CA GLY A 97 -13.10 -6.18 4.23
C GLY A 97 -12.75 -7.12 3.08
N GLY A 98 -12.31 -6.56 1.97
CA GLY A 98 -11.81 -7.29 0.80
C GLY A 98 -10.68 -6.49 0.16
N ILE A 99 -9.57 -7.16 -0.15
CA ILE A 99 -8.38 -6.55 -0.78
C ILE A 99 -7.87 -7.50 -1.86
N VAL A 100 -7.38 -6.94 -2.96
CA VAL A 100 -6.53 -7.63 -3.93
C VAL A 100 -5.11 -7.08 -3.86
N VAL A 101 -4.12 -7.94 -4.04
CA VAL A 101 -2.71 -7.58 -3.95
C VAL A 101 -1.97 -8.08 -5.19
N THR A 102 -1.09 -7.27 -5.76
CA THR A 102 -0.26 -7.70 -6.88
C THR A 102 0.74 -8.76 -6.44
N ARG A 103 0.98 -9.80 -7.26
CA ARG A 103 2.14 -10.70 -7.10
C ARG A 103 3.46 -9.95 -7.32
N GLY A 104 3.47 -8.99 -8.25
CA GLY A 104 4.65 -8.18 -8.57
C GLY A 104 5.02 -7.18 -7.48
N PHE A 105 6.32 -6.92 -7.34
CA PHE A 105 6.88 -5.90 -6.43
C PHE A 105 7.36 -4.69 -7.23
N PHE A 106 6.88 -3.51 -6.84
CA PHE A 106 7.11 -2.26 -7.54
C PHE A 106 7.81 -1.21 -6.67
N ALA A 107 8.66 -0.35 -7.28
CA ALA A 107 9.47 0.65 -6.58
C ALA A 107 9.16 2.03 -7.18
N SER A 108 10.18 2.88 -7.42
CA SER A 108 9.96 4.19 -8.04
C SER A 108 9.15 4.10 -9.33
N GLY A 109 8.14 4.95 -9.44
CA GLY A 109 7.21 4.88 -10.55
C GLY A 109 6.02 5.80 -10.46
N ARG A 110 5.22 5.80 -11.53
CA ARG A 110 3.86 6.32 -11.53
C ARG A 110 2.89 5.18 -11.34
N TYR A 111 2.02 5.32 -10.35
CA TYR A 111 0.90 4.42 -10.09
C TYR A 111 -0.37 5.17 -10.40
N GLU A 112 -1.14 4.71 -11.37
CA GLU A 112 -2.46 5.24 -11.70
C GLU A 112 -3.52 4.18 -11.37
N VAL A 113 -4.48 4.54 -10.53
CA VAL A 113 -5.57 3.67 -10.11
C VAL A 113 -6.89 4.42 -10.29
N VAL A 114 -7.80 3.85 -11.06
CA VAL A 114 -9.18 4.37 -11.17
C VAL A 114 -10.03 3.74 -10.06
N MET A 115 -10.62 4.55 -9.20
CA MET A 115 -11.35 4.10 -8.01
C MET A 115 -12.66 4.86 -7.83
N LYS A 116 -13.67 4.18 -7.27
CA LYS A 116 -14.94 4.75 -6.84
C LYS A 116 -15.27 4.27 -5.43
N ILE A 117 -15.58 5.20 -4.52
CA ILE A 117 -16.01 4.89 -3.16
C ILE A 117 -17.54 4.86 -3.12
N GLY A 118 -18.12 3.73 -2.72
CA GLY A 118 -19.56 3.57 -2.57
C GLY A 118 -20.33 3.86 -3.86
N GLY A 119 -21.34 4.72 -3.77
CA GLY A 119 -22.14 5.18 -4.90
C GLY A 119 -22.98 6.40 -4.53
N VAL A 120 -23.88 6.81 -5.42
CA VAL A 120 -24.78 7.96 -5.19
C VAL A 120 -26.17 7.55 -4.69
N GLU A 121 -26.57 6.31 -4.96
CA GLU A 121 -27.90 5.81 -4.62
C GLU A 121 -27.90 5.08 -3.27
N PRO A 122 -28.85 5.40 -2.36
CA PRO A 122 -29.10 4.61 -1.16
C PRO A 122 -29.42 3.16 -1.51
N ARG A 123 -29.00 2.24 -0.64
CA ARG A 123 -29.30 0.81 -0.76
C ARG A 123 -29.78 0.29 0.59
N ASP A 124 -30.64 -0.71 0.56
CA ASP A 124 -31.06 -1.39 1.78
C ASP A 124 -29.84 -1.98 2.51
N GLY A 125 -29.75 -1.75 3.82
CA GLY A 125 -28.58 -2.08 4.62
C GLY A 125 -27.29 -1.32 4.27
N GLY A 126 -27.34 -0.31 3.41
CA GLY A 126 -26.19 0.53 3.06
C GLY A 126 -25.90 1.64 4.08
N PRO A 127 -24.79 2.39 3.91
CA PRO A 127 -24.51 3.58 4.70
C PRO A 127 -25.58 4.66 4.52
N ALA A 128 -25.78 5.50 5.55
CA ALA A 128 -26.70 6.63 5.49
C ALA A 128 -26.34 7.65 4.40
N ASP A 129 -25.04 7.89 4.18
CA ASP A 129 -24.51 8.57 3.00
C ASP A 129 -23.73 7.53 2.17
N PRO A 130 -24.27 7.08 1.02
CA PRO A 130 -23.62 6.08 0.17
C PRO A 130 -22.24 6.50 -0.36
N MET A 131 -21.93 7.80 -0.41
CA MET A 131 -20.62 8.32 -0.81
C MET A 131 -19.62 8.32 0.35
N ARG A 132 -20.11 8.24 1.60
CA ARG A 132 -19.30 8.28 2.83
C ARG A 132 -19.61 7.05 3.70
N PRO A 133 -19.08 5.87 3.33
CA PRO A 133 -19.24 4.65 4.13
C PRO A 133 -18.43 4.73 5.43
N LYS A 134 -18.89 5.51 6.41
CA LYS A 134 -18.24 5.70 7.71
C LYS A 134 -17.95 4.35 8.37
N GLY A 135 -16.78 4.22 8.99
CA GLY A 135 -16.30 2.98 9.59
C GLY A 135 -15.62 2.00 8.62
N ALA A 136 -15.61 2.30 7.33
CA ALA A 136 -14.77 1.64 6.34
C ALA A 136 -13.62 2.55 5.88
N VAL A 137 -12.54 1.92 5.47
CA VAL A 137 -11.33 2.54 4.94
C VAL A 137 -11.06 1.96 3.56
N PRO A 138 -11.67 2.55 2.50
CA PRO A 138 -11.20 2.34 1.15
C PRO A 138 -9.75 2.80 1.03
N ALA A 139 -8.91 2.04 0.36
CA ALA A 139 -7.48 2.33 0.32
C ALA A 139 -6.79 1.81 -0.95
N VAL A 140 -5.73 2.53 -1.32
CA VAL A 140 -4.73 2.15 -2.32
C VAL A 140 -3.39 2.39 -1.68
N TRP A 141 -2.54 1.36 -1.60
CA TRP A 141 -1.21 1.51 -0.97
C TRP A 141 -0.23 0.49 -1.54
N THR A 142 1.06 0.75 -1.36
CA THR A 142 2.06 -0.31 -1.51
C THR A 142 2.39 -0.88 -0.14
N TYR A 143 2.60 -2.20 -0.05
CA TYR A 143 3.04 -2.86 1.17
C TYR A 143 3.94 -4.05 0.84
N GLY A 144 5.00 -4.20 1.61
CA GLY A 144 5.87 -5.37 1.58
C GLY A 144 6.65 -5.44 2.88
N TYR A 145 6.84 -6.66 3.38
CA TYR A 145 7.61 -6.88 4.59
C TYR A 145 8.50 -8.11 4.50
N ARG A 146 9.54 -8.14 5.33
CA ARG A 146 10.38 -9.31 5.56
C ARG A 146 10.82 -9.35 7.01
N TYR A 147 10.54 -10.48 7.67
CA TYR A 147 11.10 -10.74 8.98
C TYR A 147 12.51 -11.33 8.86
N VAL A 148 13.39 -10.84 9.72
CA VAL A 148 14.73 -11.41 9.94
C VAL A 148 14.88 -11.63 11.42
N THR A 149 15.32 -12.81 11.85
CA THR A 149 15.36 -13.16 13.27
C THR A 149 16.73 -13.66 13.71
N VAL A 150 17.07 -13.37 14.96
CA VAL A 150 18.24 -13.85 15.69
C VAL A 150 17.78 -14.25 17.09
N THR A 151 18.65 -14.92 17.85
CA THR A 151 18.33 -15.28 19.23
C THR A 151 18.19 -14.03 20.10
N LYS A 152 17.43 -14.16 21.20
CA LYS A 152 17.21 -13.05 22.14
C LYS A 152 18.53 -12.55 22.75
N GLU A 153 19.46 -13.47 23.01
CA GLU A 153 20.79 -13.16 23.55
C GLU A 153 21.64 -12.37 22.55
N GLY A 154 21.42 -12.57 21.25
CA GLY A 154 22.13 -11.90 20.17
C GLY A 154 21.52 -10.57 19.72
N MET A 155 20.33 -10.20 20.19
CA MET A 155 19.55 -9.11 19.58
C MET A 155 20.25 -7.74 19.60
N ASP A 156 21.20 -7.54 20.51
CA ASP A 156 21.98 -6.31 20.67
C ASP A 156 23.31 -6.31 19.91
N SER A 157 23.44 -7.09 18.83
CA SER A 157 24.65 -7.10 18.00
C SER A 157 24.31 -7.36 16.54
N PHE A 158 25.25 -7.02 15.66
CA PHE A 158 25.24 -7.49 14.27
C PHE A 158 25.71 -8.94 14.21
N HIS A 159 25.22 -9.71 13.24
CA HIS A 159 25.49 -11.15 13.13
C HIS A 159 26.05 -11.50 11.76
N ALA A 160 27.26 -12.05 11.70
CA ALA A 160 27.88 -12.43 10.43
C ALA A 160 27.04 -13.48 9.66
N GLY A 161 26.35 -14.36 10.41
CA GLY A 161 25.45 -15.38 9.85
C GLY A 161 24.09 -14.83 9.40
N GLU A 162 23.70 -13.63 9.83
CA GLU A 162 22.44 -12.98 9.43
C GLU A 162 22.68 -11.51 9.07
N PRO A 163 23.28 -11.23 7.89
CA PRO A 163 23.66 -9.89 7.44
C PRO A 163 22.55 -8.84 7.39
N LEU A 164 21.30 -9.27 7.23
CA LEU A 164 20.15 -8.36 7.21
C LEU A 164 19.67 -8.03 8.62
N TYR A 165 20.11 -8.74 9.66
CA TYR A 165 19.76 -8.33 11.02
C TYR A 165 20.53 -7.06 11.40
N ASN A 166 19.78 -6.06 11.82
CA ASN A 166 20.26 -4.77 12.28
C ASN A 166 19.71 -4.49 13.68
N PRO A 167 20.55 -4.40 14.72
CA PRO A 167 20.10 -4.26 16.09
C PRO A 167 19.41 -2.92 16.39
N HIS A 168 19.45 -1.94 15.48
CA HIS A 168 18.70 -0.67 15.61
C HIS A 168 17.24 -0.79 15.14
N LEU A 169 16.89 -1.88 14.45
CA LEU A 169 15.56 -2.12 13.89
C LEU A 169 14.74 -3.16 14.69
N LYS A 170 15.19 -3.54 15.89
CA LYS A 170 14.49 -4.49 16.76
C LYS A 170 13.00 -4.17 16.86
N ALA A 171 12.17 -5.15 16.53
CA ALA A 171 10.73 -5.09 16.61
C ALA A 171 10.22 -5.90 17.82
N TYR A 172 9.13 -5.43 18.43
CA TYR A 172 8.34 -6.17 19.45
C TYR A 172 9.13 -6.67 20.68
N GLY A 173 10.29 -6.08 20.98
CA GLY A 173 11.12 -6.46 22.13
C GLY A 173 11.81 -7.83 22.00
N VAL A 174 11.92 -8.36 20.78
CA VAL A 174 12.59 -9.63 20.47
C VAL A 174 13.74 -9.41 19.47
N GLY A 175 14.54 -10.45 19.25
CA GLY A 175 15.59 -10.47 18.21
C GLY A 175 14.99 -10.60 16.81
N ALA A 176 14.09 -9.71 16.43
CA ALA A 176 13.49 -9.68 15.10
C ALA A 176 13.56 -8.28 14.51
N ASN A 177 13.86 -8.22 13.21
CA ASN A 177 13.66 -7.03 12.40
C ASN A 177 12.46 -7.26 11.50
N GLU A 178 11.62 -6.25 11.38
CA GLU A 178 10.60 -6.16 10.34
C GLU A 178 11.09 -5.14 9.32
N TYR A 179 11.64 -5.61 8.21
CA TYR A 179 11.81 -4.75 7.07
C TYR A 179 10.43 -4.42 6.52
N TRP A 180 10.14 -3.13 6.34
CA TRP A 180 8.82 -2.61 6.00
C TRP A 180 8.98 -1.53 4.93
N SER A 181 8.27 -1.71 3.82
CA SER A 181 8.10 -0.69 2.78
C SER A 181 6.62 -0.45 2.54
N GLU A 182 6.14 0.76 2.82
CA GLU A 182 4.75 1.13 2.55
C GLU A 182 4.59 2.61 2.19
N LEU A 183 3.70 2.85 1.24
CA LEU A 183 3.21 4.15 0.82
C LEU A 183 1.70 4.08 0.65
N ASP A 184 0.96 4.89 1.39
CA ASP A 184 -0.48 5.04 1.16
C ASP A 184 -0.73 6.08 0.08
N PHE A 185 -1.37 5.65 -0.99
CA PHE A 185 -1.66 6.50 -2.13
C PHE A 185 -2.96 7.28 -1.96
N PRO A 186 -4.00 6.73 -1.29
CA PRO A 186 -4.48 7.20 0.02
C PRO A 186 -5.19 6.11 0.88
N GLU A 187 -5.44 6.40 2.16
CA GLU A 187 -6.46 5.74 2.99
C GLU A 187 -7.57 6.73 3.42
N PHE A 188 -8.83 6.40 3.14
CA PHE A 188 -9.97 7.30 3.42
C PHE A 188 -10.67 6.94 4.75
N GLY A 189 -11.46 7.88 5.30
CA GLY A 189 -12.46 7.53 6.32
C GLY A 189 -11.94 7.48 7.76
N LYS A 190 -10.77 8.07 8.06
CA LYS A 190 -10.23 8.14 9.43
C LYS A 190 -11.22 8.86 10.34
N GLY A 191 -11.66 8.18 11.41
CA GLY A 191 -12.71 8.69 12.29
C GLY A 191 -14.05 8.96 11.61
N GLY A 192 -14.30 8.37 10.43
CA GLY A 192 -15.47 8.64 9.60
C GLY A 192 -15.41 9.93 8.79
N ASP A 193 -14.25 10.61 8.74
CA ASP A 193 -14.02 11.76 7.87
C ASP A 193 -13.54 11.30 6.49
N PHE A 194 -14.33 11.59 5.46
CA PHE A 194 -14.01 11.31 4.06
C PHE A 194 -13.56 12.55 3.31
N ASP A 195 -13.79 13.75 3.84
CA ASP A 195 -13.37 14.99 3.17
C ASP A 195 -11.83 15.11 3.19
N LYS A 196 -11.18 14.34 4.08
CA LYS A 196 -9.73 14.16 4.15
C LYS A 196 -9.31 12.70 4.02
N ALA A 197 -8.14 12.47 3.42
CA ALA A 197 -7.50 11.16 3.36
C ALA A 197 -6.11 11.17 4.00
N LEU A 198 -5.72 10.02 4.52
CA LEU A 198 -4.41 9.72 5.08
C LEU A 198 -3.45 9.29 3.97
N TYR A 199 -2.23 9.79 4.02
CA TYR A 199 -1.12 9.49 3.14
C TYR A 199 0.10 9.23 4.01
N ASN A 200 0.30 7.99 4.43
CA ASN A 200 1.45 7.62 5.24
C ASN A 200 2.63 7.19 4.36
N THR A 201 3.81 7.37 4.91
CA THR A 201 5.03 6.73 4.45
C THR A 201 5.58 5.90 5.60
N PHE A 202 5.98 4.65 5.30
CA PHE A 202 6.69 3.80 6.24
C PHE A 202 8.01 3.37 5.62
N LEU A 203 9.08 3.68 6.34
CA LEU A 203 10.44 3.24 6.06
C LEU A 203 10.92 2.47 7.28
N GLN A 204 10.85 1.15 7.19
CA GLN A 204 11.22 0.26 8.29
C GLN A 204 10.43 0.59 9.57
N ASN A 205 11.11 0.94 10.66
CA ASN A 205 10.50 1.34 11.93
C ASN A 205 10.18 2.84 12.05
N LYS A 206 10.33 3.61 10.96
CA LYS A 206 9.99 5.03 10.90
C LYS A 206 8.77 5.22 10.02
N HIS A 207 7.92 6.17 10.37
CA HIS A 207 6.77 6.53 9.55
C HIS A 207 6.38 7.99 9.74
N GLN A 208 5.72 8.57 8.74
CA GLN A 208 5.13 9.89 8.82
C GLN A 208 3.69 9.87 8.32
N PRO A 209 2.70 10.03 9.21
CA PRO A 209 1.33 10.21 8.79
C PRO A 209 1.07 11.64 8.35
N ARG A 210 0.40 11.81 7.21
CA ARG A 210 -0.09 13.12 6.74
C ARG A 210 -1.51 13.00 6.25
N THR A 211 -2.28 14.07 6.39
CA THR A 211 -3.69 14.12 6.00
C THR A 211 -3.91 15.31 5.07
N PHE A 212 -4.64 15.09 3.98
CA PHE A 212 -4.89 16.09 2.96
C PHE A 212 -6.36 16.11 2.53
N GLU A 213 -6.84 17.26 2.05
CA GLU A 213 -8.20 17.43 1.55
C GLU A 213 -8.39 16.64 0.24
N VAL A 214 -9.46 15.85 0.18
CA VAL A 214 -9.83 15.00 -0.97
C VAL A 214 -11.33 15.07 -1.28
N LYS A 215 -12.04 16.02 -0.67
CA LYS A 215 -13.48 16.23 -0.85
C LYS A 215 -14.00 16.13 -2.30
N PRO A 216 -13.30 16.65 -3.33
CA PRO A 216 -13.75 16.50 -4.71
C PRO A 216 -13.94 15.05 -5.20
N MET A 217 -13.29 14.07 -4.57
CA MET A 217 -13.41 12.64 -4.89
C MET A 217 -14.66 11.98 -4.25
N ILE A 218 -15.25 12.62 -3.24
CA ILE A 218 -16.31 12.02 -2.43
C ILE A 218 -17.67 12.39 -3.02
N ASP A 219 -17.87 12.00 -4.27
CA ASP A 219 -19.07 12.29 -5.08
C ASP A 219 -19.76 11.03 -5.63
N GLY A 220 -19.26 9.84 -5.27
CA GLY A 220 -19.79 8.55 -5.71
C GLY A 220 -19.45 8.18 -7.16
N ARG A 221 -18.50 8.87 -7.80
CA ARG A 221 -18.03 8.61 -9.16
C ARG A 221 -16.61 8.02 -9.18
N TYR A 222 -16.20 7.57 -10.36
CA TYR A 222 -14.84 7.10 -10.60
C TYR A 222 -13.89 8.28 -10.79
N HIS A 223 -12.77 8.25 -10.05
CA HIS A 223 -11.68 9.20 -10.14
C HIS A 223 -10.36 8.47 -10.40
N THR A 224 -9.38 9.17 -10.97
CA THR A 224 -8.02 8.66 -11.16
C THR A 224 -7.13 9.16 -10.04
N LEU A 225 -6.57 8.23 -9.28
CA LEU A 225 -5.58 8.49 -8.25
C LEU A 225 -4.22 8.22 -8.87
N THR A 226 -3.34 9.22 -8.85
CA THR A 226 -1.98 9.09 -9.36
C THR A 226 -0.98 9.34 -8.26
N THR A 227 -0.03 8.43 -8.05
CA THR A 227 1.14 8.66 -7.19
C THR A 227 2.43 8.55 -7.99
N GLU A 228 3.26 9.58 -7.87
CA GLU A 228 4.63 9.70 -8.36
C GLU A 228 5.61 9.38 -7.23
N TRP A 229 6.15 8.16 -7.19
CA TRP A 229 7.15 7.75 -6.21
C TRP A 229 8.55 7.83 -6.82
N ARG A 230 9.44 8.58 -6.18
CA ARG A 230 10.83 8.77 -6.59
C ARG A 230 11.80 8.23 -5.54
N THR A 231 12.89 7.63 -5.98
CA THR A 231 14.00 7.20 -5.12
C THR A 231 15.31 7.81 -5.63
N LYS A 232 16.37 7.79 -4.80
CA LYS A 232 17.69 8.33 -5.15
C LYS A 232 18.80 7.62 -4.39
N LEU A 233 20.02 7.80 -4.88
CA LEU A 233 21.23 7.47 -4.13
C LEU A 233 21.70 8.70 -3.37
N VAL A 234 21.99 8.52 -2.08
CA VAL A 234 22.54 9.58 -1.22
C VAL A 234 23.92 9.11 -0.72
N PRO A 235 25.03 9.74 -1.13
CA PRO A 235 26.35 9.40 -0.61
C PRO A 235 26.38 9.42 0.92
N ILE A 236 27.02 8.41 1.52
CA ILE A 236 27.23 8.32 2.97
C ILE A 236 28.72 8.43 3.25
N GLU A 237 29.10 9.42 4.06
CA GLU A 237 30.50 9.71 4.36
C GLU A 237 31.03 8.79 5.46
N GLY A 238 32.30 8.42 5.38
CA GLY A 238 33.01 7.69 6.44
C GLY A 238 32.70 6.20 6.57
N VAL A 239 31.86 5.62 5.70
CA VAL A 239 31.62 4.17 5.67
C VAL A 239 32.69 3.46 4.86
N SER A 240 33.42 2.53 5.49
CA SER A 240 34.44 1.71 4.83
C SER A 240 33.94 0.32 4.43
N ASP A 241 34.72 -0.37 3.59
CA ASP A 241 34.44 -1.74 3.16
C ASP A 241 34.37 -2.73 4.36
N SER A 242 35.05 -2.43 5.49
CA SER A 242 35.03 -3.28 6.69
C SER A 242 33.77 -3.13 7.54
N GLN A 243 32.96 -2.11 7.28
CA GLN A 243 31.76 -1.80 8.06
C GLN A 243 30.48 -2.29 7.40
N VAL A 244 30.60 -2.98 6.27
CA VAL A 244 29.48 -3.47 5.50
C VAL A 244 29.67 -4.93 5.11
N VAL A 245 28.56 -5.59 4.80
CA VAL A 245 28.53 -6.96 4.31
C VAL A 245 27.64 -7.02 3.07
N GLU A 246 28.10 -7.69 2.02
CA GLU A 246 27.29 -7.89 0.82
C GLU A 246 26.32 -9.04 1.02
N LYS A 247 25.04 -8.81 0.72
CA LYS A 247 24.00 -9.82 0.72
C LYS A 247 22.87 -9.44 -0.24
N ASP A 248 22.44 -10.42 -1.04
CA ASP A 248 21.33 -10.30 -2.00
C ASP A 248 21.53 -9.15 -3.01
N GLY A 249 22.78 -8.87 -3.39
CA GLY A 249 23.15 -7.82 -4.37
C GLY A 249 23.29 -6.41 -3.80
N TYR A 250 23.21 -6.26 -2.48
CA TYR A 250 23.30 -4.99 -1.76
C TYR A 250 24.34 -5.04 -0.63
N HIS A 251 24.82 -3.89 -0.19
CA HIS A 251 25.73 -3.80 0.95
C HIS A 251 24.96 -3.34 2.20
N TRP A 252 25.04 -4.08 3.30
CA TRP A 252 24.33 -3.80 4.54
C TRP A 252 25.31 -3.34 5.60
N VAL A 253 24.97 -2.29 6.34
CA VAL A 253 25.78 -1.83 7.48
C VAL A 253 25.86 -2.95 8.53
N HIS A 254 27.08 -3.24 8.96
CA HIS A 254 27.41 -4.31 9.92
C HIS A 254 28.24 -3.79 11.11
N ASP A 255 28.35 -2.47 11.27
CA ASP A 255 29.11 -1.84 12.35
C ASP A 255 28.26 -0.77 13.04
N ARG A 256 28.23 -0.81 14.38
CA ARG A 256 27.50 0.15 15.22
C ARG A 256 28.12 1.54 15.20
N ALA A 257 29.37 1.67 14.76
CA ALA A 257 30.02 2.96 14.58
C ALA A 257 29.38 3.80 13.45
N VAL A 258 28.67 3.17 12.51
CA VAL A 258 27.93 3.88 11.46
C VAL A 258 26.60 4.39 12.02
N PRO A 259 26.36 5.73 12.08
CA PRO A 259 25.15 6.27 12.68
C PRO A 259 23.89 5.84 11.95
N PHE A 260 22.93 5.28 12.70
CA PHE A 260 21.70 4.71 12.13
C PHE A 260 20.83 5.72 11.38
N ASP A 261 20.82 6.98 11.80
CA ASP A 261 20.07 8.06 11.16
C ASP A 261 20.56 8.39 9.74
N GLN A 262 21.79 8.00 9.38
CA GLN A 262 22.32 8.23 8.03
C GLN A 262 21.78 7.25 6.99
N TYR A 263 21.36 6.04 7.38
CA TYR A 263 20.89 5.02 6.43
C TYR A 263 19.50 4.44 6.76
N LEU A 264 19.02 4.59 7.99
CA LEU A 264 17.68 4.17 8.45
C LEU A 264 17.33 2.72 8.11
N GLY A 265 18.35 1.84 8.12
CA GLY A 265 18.17 0.43 7.76
C GLY A 265 18.13 0.13 6.26
N ASN A 266 18.26 1.14 5.40
CA ASN A 266 18.35 0.91 3.96
C ASN A 266 19.71 0.31 3.57
N PRO A 267 19.74 -0.52 2.51
CA PRO A 267 20.97 -1.00 1.95
C PRO A 267 21.76 0.11 1.26
N LEU A 268 23.03 -0.17 1.03
CA LEU A 268 24.00 0.69 0.39
C LEU A 268 24.42 0.14 -0.98
N LYS A 269 24.76 1.07 -1.87
CA LYS A 269 25.47 0.84 -3.12
C LYS A 269 26.93 1.20 -2.96
N ARG A 270 27.84 0.29 -3.33
CA ARG A 270 29.28 0.60 -3.40
C ARG A 270 29.59 1.48 -4.62
N LEU A 271 30.25 2.61 -4.40
CA LEU A 271 30.70 3.57 -5.42
C LEU A 271 32.21 3.45 -5.73
N GLY A 272 32.92 2.67 -4.92
CA GLY A 272 34.35 2.45 -4.99
C GLY A 272 34.85 1.94 -3.63
N LYS A 273 36.16 1.78 -3.49
CA LYS A 273 36.79 1.45 -2.21
C LYS A 273 36.39 2.48 -1.16
N ASP A 274 35.84 2.03 -0.03
CA ASP A 274 35.46 2.86 1.11
C ASP A 274 34.53 4.04 0.75
N ARG A 275 33.69 3.86 -0.28
CA ARG A 275 32.73 4.87 -0.73
C ARG A 275 31.39 4.23 -1.04
N TYR A 276 30.36 4.70 -0.36
CA TYR A 276 29.02 4.14 -0.44
C TYR A 276 27.96 5.23 -0.65
N ALA A 277 26.80 4.83 -1.16
CA ALA A 277 25.58 5.63 -1.14
C ALA A 277 24.41 4.80 -0.64
N VAL A 278 23.54 5.41 0.15
CA VAL A 278 22.29 4.82 0.64
C VAL A 278 21.28 4.81 -0.49
N HIS A 279 20.57 3.68 -0.63
CA HIS A 279 19.34 3.62 -1.40
C HIS A 279 18.19 4.28 -0.60
N ALA A 280 17.83 5.51 -0.97
CA ALA A 280 16.87 6.30 -0.20
C ALA A 280 15.61 6.63 -1.03
N GLY A 281 14.45 6.73 -0.36
CA GLY A 281 13.31 7.40 -0.96
C GLY A 281 13.57 8.91 -1.07
N ASP A 282 13.07 9.53 -2.14
CA ASP A 282 13.16 10.98 -2.36
C ASP A 282 11.85 11.66 -1.95
N ARG A 283 10.75 11.26 -2.58
CA ARG A 283 9.40 11.83 -2.37
C ARG A 283 8.33 10.94 -3.00
N ALA A 284 7.11 11.07 -2.49
CA ALA A 284 5.88 10.65 -3.17
C ALA A 284 5.01 11.89 -3.43
N VAL A 285 4.55 12.11 -4.65
CA VAL A 285 3.65 13.22 -5.02
C VAL A 285 2.34 12.64 -5.52
N HIS A 286 1.22 13.11 -4.99
CA HIS A 286 -0.09 12.53 -5.25
C HIS A 286 -0.99 13.51 -5.98
N TYR A 287 -1.77 12.97 -6.92
CA TYR A 287 -2.69 13.70 -7.75
C TYR A 287 -4.06 13.01 -7.76
N LEU A 288 -5.10 13.81 -7.81
CA LEU A 288 -6.48 13.40 -8.05
C LEU A 288 -6.93 14.01 -9.37
N ASP A 289 -7.31 13.16 -10.33
CA ASP A 289 -7.70 13.55 -11.69
C ASP A 289 -6.69 14.50 -12.37
N GLY A 290 -5.40 14.27 -12.11
CA GLY A 290 -4.30 15.08 -12.65
C GLY A 290 -3.98 16.34 -11.86
N VAL A 291 -4.75 16.70 -10.82
CA VAL A 291 -4.48 17.85 -9.94
C VAL A 291 -3.68 17.39 -8.73
N LYS A 292 -2.52 18.02 -8.46
CA LYS A 292 -1.71 17.71 -7.28
C LYS A 292 -2.49 18.00 -5.99
N VAL A 293 -2.61 17.02 -5.10
CA VAL A 293 -3.31 17.14 -3.82
C VAL A 293 -2.40 16.96 -2.60
N ALA A 294 -1.31 16.21 -2.74
CA ALA A 294 -0.43 15.88 -1.62
C ALA A 294 1.02 15.65 -2.06
N GLU A 295 1.92 15.68 -1.08
CA GLU A 295 3.32 15.29 -1.22
C GLU A 295 3.88 14.81 0.12
N ASN A 296 4.60 13.69 0.11
CA ASN A 296 5.31 13.13 1.25
C ASN A 296 6.82 13.10 0.96
N PRO A 297 7.64 13.92 1.64
CA PRO A 297 9.09 13.97 1.44
C PRO A 297 9.91 13.20 2.49
N THR A 298 9.25 12.66 3.53
CA THR A 298 9.93 12.07 4.70
C THR A 298 9.58 10.59 4.82
N PHE A 299 10.57 9.78 5.23
CA PHE A 299 10.42 8.32 5.42
C PHE A 299 9.80 7.60 4.21
N VAL A 300 10.04 8.13 3.01
CA VAL A 300 9.66 7.48 1.76
C VAL A 300 10.55 6.23 1.63
N PRO A 301 9.97 5.04 1.42
CA PRO A 301 10.76 3.84 1.24
C PRO A 301 11.50 3.83 -0.10
N SER A 302 12.50 2.97 -0.20
CA SER A 302 13.23 2.67 -1.44
C SER A 302 13.05 1.22 -1.90
N MET A 303 12.57 0.34 -1.01
CA MET A 303 12.35 -1.07 -1.30
C MET A 303 11.06 -1.29 -2.04
N ALA A 304 11.12 -2.11 -3.09
CA ALA A 304 9.96 -2.50 -3.86
C ALA A 304 8.92 -3.21 -2.98
N ALA A 305 7.65 -2.93 -3.21
CA ALA A 305 6.51 -3.42 -2.44
C ALA A 305 5.35 -3.78 -3.39
N GLN A 306 4.39 -4.59 -2.91
CA GLN A 306 3.23 -4.98 -3.71
C GLN A 306 2.17 -3.88 -3.65
N LEU A 307 1.46 -3.63 -4.76
CA LEU A 307 0.30 -2.75 -4.76
C LEU A 307 -0.90 -3.50 -4.17
N ASN A 308 -1.59 -2.85 -3.25
CA ASN A 308 -2.78 -3.33 -2.55
C ASN A 308 -3.95 -2.40 -2.88
N LEU A 309 -5.11 -2.97 -3.22
CA LEU A 309 -6.34 -2.25 -3.56
C LEU A 309 -7.49 -2.87 -2.78
N GLY A 310 -8.25 -2.07 -2.04
CA GLY A 310 -9.42 -2.62 -1.38
C GLY A 310 -10.07 -1.72 -0.35
N VAL A 311 -10.79 -2.38 0.56
CA VAL A 311 -11.42 -1.75 1.71
C VAL A 311 -11.23 -2.62 2.95
N TRP A 312 -10.88 -2.00 4.07
CA TRP A 312 -10.80 -2.63 5.37
C TRP A 312 -11.54 -1.80 6.42
N LEU A 313 -11.76 -2.32 7.63
CA LEU A 313 -12.61 -1.66 8.65
C LEU A 313 -11.92 -1.53 10.01
N PRO A 314 -10.72 -0.91 10.08
CA PRO A 314 -9.98 -0.79 11.33
C PRO A 314 -10.78 0.00 12.38
N GLY A 315 -10.51 -0.27 13.66
CA GLY A 315 -11.18 0.43 14.76
C GLY A 315 -11.03 1.95 14.70
N TRP A 316 -9.93 2.47 14.14
CA TRP A 316 -9.72 3.90 13.96
C TRP A 316 -10.61 4.54 12.88
N GLY A 317 -11.21 3.74 11.98
CA GLY A 317 -12.21 4.20 11.01
C GLY A 317 -13.54 4.59 11.67
N GLY A 318 -13.75 4.19 12.92
CA GLY A 318 -14.98 4.45 13.69
C GLY A 318 -16.12 3.47 13.40
N PRO A 319 -17.33 3.75 13.90
CA PRO A 319 -18.50 2.89 13.69
C PRO A 319 -18.88 2.72 12.22
N ALA A 320 -19.36 1.53 11.84
CA ALA A 320 -19.88 1.19 10.52
C ALA A 320 -21.34 0.72 10.66
N PRO A 321 -22.28 1.62 10.97
CA PRO A 321 -23.66 1.28 11.35
C PRO A 321 -24.53 0.92 10.12
N TRP A 322 -24.05 -0.04 9.34
CA TRP A 322 -24.64 -0.53 8.10
C TRP A 322 -24.24 -1.99 7.89
N LYS A 323 -24.91 -2.69 6.97
CA LYS A 323 -24.63 -4.08 6.63
C LYS A 323 -23.47 -4.18 5.66
N GLN A 324 -23.56 -3.49 4.53
CA GLN A 324 -22.58 -3.60 3.45
C GLN A 324 -22.31 -2.26 2.76
N SER A 325 -21.08 -2.09 2.29
CA SER A 325 -20.68 -1.06 1.34
C SER A 325 -19.62 -1.63 0.39
N THR A 326 -19.23 -0.87 -0.62
CA THR A 326 -18.25 -1.30 -1.63
C THR A 326 -17.30 -0.17 -1.99
N VAL A 327 -16.09 -0.56 -2.38
CA VAL A 327 -15.20 0.24 -3.21
C VAL A 327 -15.00 -0.53 -4.52
N SER A 328 -14.93 0.20 -5.63
CA SER A 328 -14.73 -0.37 -6.95
C SER A 328 -13.47 0.19 -7.61
N PHE A 329 -12.76 -0.65 -8.36
CA PHE A 329 -11.56 -0.28 -9.09
C PHE A 329 -11.72 -0.59 -10.57
N GLY A 330 -11.48 0.43 -11.39
CA GLY A 330 -11.37 0.32 -12.84
C GLY A 330 -9.92 0.06 -13.26
N PRO A 331 -9.46 0.67 -14.37
CA PRO A 331 -8.09 0.46 -14.85
C PRO A 331 -7.01 0.82 -13.83
N VAL A 332 -5.93 0.03 -13.82
CA VAL A 332 -4.72 0.21 -13.03
C VAL A 332 -3.51 0.19 -13.97
N ARG A 333 -2.60 1.15 -13.80
CA ARG A 333 -1.32 1.19 -14.53
C ARG A 333 -0.17 1.51 -13.61
N ILE A 334 0.96 0.84 -13.84
CA ILE A 334 2.21 1.15 -13.15
C ILE A 334 3.32 1.32 -14.19
N TRP A 335 3.94 2.49 -14.18
CA TRP A 335 5.19 2.75 -14.89
C TRP A 335 6.33 2.76 -13.88
N GLN A 336 7.34 1.92 -14.07
CA GLN A 336 8.54 1.93 -13.24
C GLN A 336 9.56 2.87 -13.83
N TYR A 337 10.18 3.67 -12.97
CA TYR A 337 11.20 4.64 -13.35
C TYR A 337 12.61 4.07 -13.32
N PHE A 338 12.82 3.02 -12.53
CA PHE A 338 14.16 2.45 -12.30
C PHE A 338 15.13 3.51 -11.80
N ASP A 339 14.64 4.37 -10.90
CA ASP A 339 15.48 5.35 -10.26
C ASP A 339 16.66 4.66 -9.56
N PRO A 340 17.84 5.31 -9.49
CA PRO A 340 19.04 4.67 -9.00
C PRO A 340 18.96 4.25 -7.52
N GLY A 341 17.99 4.79 -6.77
CA GLY A 341 17.72 4.43 -5.39
C GLY A 341 16.83 3.19 -5.20
N ASP A 342 16.26 2.62 -6.26
CA ASP A 342 15.39 1.46 -6.17
C ASP A 342 16.10 0.26 -5.51
N VAL A 343 15.42 -0.39 -4.57
CA VAL A 343 15.84 -1.66 -3.97
C VAL A 343 14.83 -2.74 -4.34
N ARG A 344 15.30 -3.83 -4.94
CA ARG A 344 14.46 -4.93 -5.44
C ARG A 344 15.03 -6.27 -4.98
N GLY A 345 14.18 -7.28 -4.89
CA GLY A 345 14.63 -8.64 -4.51
C GLY A 345 14.92 -8.82 -3.01
N ILE A 346 14.67 -7.81 -2.18
CA ILE A 346 14.77 -7.94 -0.71
C ILE A 346 13.43 -8.37 -0.10
N LEU A 347 12.35 -7.69 -0.49
CA LEU A 347 10.97 -8.05 -0.18
C LEU A 347 10.44 -8.86 -1.37
N ILE A 348 10.14 -10.15 -1.15
CA ILE A 348 9.86 -11.10 -2.23
C ILE A 348 8.69 -12.05 -1.95
N HIS A 349 8.19 -12.06 -0.72
CA HIS A 349 7.14 -12.97 -0.31
C HIS A 349 5.80 -12.25 -0.31
N ASP A 350 4.77 -12.93 -0.79
CA ASP A 350 3.39 -12.48 -0.62
C ASP A 350 3.07 -12.28 0.87
N ILE A 351 2.07 -11.45 1.12
CA ILE A 351 1.55 -11.22 2.46
C ILE A 351 0.96 -12.53 2.97
N ASP A 352 1.53 -13.05 4.06
CA ASP A 352 1.04 -14.29 4.67
C ASP A 352 -0.39 -14.09 5.18
N ASP A 353 -1.20 -15.13 5.04
CA ASP A 353 -2.47 -15.22 5.73
C ASP A 353 -2.27 -15.24 7.25
N THR A 354 -3.34 -14.88 7.96
CA THR A 354 -3.42 -14.91 9.43
C THR A 354 -4.55 -15.78 9.93
N PHE A 355 -5.42 -16.26 9.04
CA PHE A 355 -6.52 -17.15 9.38
C PHE A 355 -6.95 -18.01 8.18
N GLU A 356 -7.52 -19.16 8.49
CA GLU A 356 -8.08 -20.12 7.55
C GLU A 356 -9.44 -19.67 6.99
N ALA A 357 -9.97 -20.39 6.00
CA ALA A 357 -11.28 -20.07 5.40
C ALA A 357 -12.47 -20.12 6.39
N ASP A 358 -12.36 -20.90 7.47
CA ASP A 358 -13.36 -20.98 8.54
C ASP A 358 -13.16 -19.89 9.63
N GLY A 359 -12.16 -19.02 9.47
CA GLY A 359 -11.81 -17.96 10.41
C GLY A 359 -10.85 -18.39 11.52
N ALA A 360 -10.41 -19.66 11.59
CA ALA A 360 -9.47 -20.12 12.60
C ALA A 360 -8.11 -19.40 12.45
N PRO A 361 -7.54 -18.81 13.52
CA PRO A 361 -6.23 -18.18 13.45
C PRO A 361 -5.13 -19.17 13.04
N LEU A 362 -4.26 -18.75 12.13
CA LEU A 362 -3.05 -19.48 11.80
C LEU A 362 -2.02 -19.31 12.92
N LYS A 363 -1.43 -20.41 13.37
CA LYS A 363 -0.30 -20.36 14.32
C LYS A 363 0.93 -19.86 13.56
N LYS A 364 1.53 -18.76 14.04
CA LYS A 364 2.83 -18.27 13.56
C LYS A 364 3.94 -18.71 14.50
#